data_AF-A0A953ZA40-F1
#
_entry.id   AF-A0A953ZA40-F1
#
_cell.length_a   1.000
_cell.length_b   1.000
_cell.length_c   1.000
_cell.angle_alpha   90.00
_cell.angle_beta   90.00
_cell.angle_gamma   90.00
#
_symmetry.space_group_name_H-M   'P 1'
#
loop_
_entity.id
_entity.type
_entity.pdbx_description
1 polymer ?
#
loop_
_entity_poly.entity_id
_entity_poly.type
_entity_poly.pdbx_seq_one_letter_code
_entity_poly.pdbx_strand_id
1 'polypeptide(L)'
;MPQILVDALFTSLVLIGVILILRAVSSAWLGKASRGRALATAAGLIFGWLALTSVLAASGVLMPSPDRPPPNGAVLAVVLIGVCVVVFGPVGRRIVAQVSPPALIAYQVFRVGVELVLWALAANNVGPTLLTFEGRNFDILVGLSAPLIAWLVWKRPNRTLVIAWNITGMLILGSVLVHAVLASPGPFQKFFVTPDSSIVATWPYVWLPGLLVPLAMAGHLLSIRHALQTIPESKLASA
;
A
#
# COMPACT_ATOMS: atom_id res chain seq x y z
N MET A 1 -7.70 15.16 17.65
CA MET A 1 -8.02 15.85 16.39
C MET A 1 -9.48 15.57 16.07
N PRO A 2 -10.31 16.56 15.69
CA PRO A 2 -11.70 16.30 15.31
C PRO A 2 -11.81 15.17 14.28
N GLN A 3 -12.75 14.23 14.47
CA GLN A 3 -12.87 13.04 13.62
C GLN A 3 -13.00 13.39 12.13
N ILE A 4 -13.75 14.44 11.81
CA ILE A 4 -13.90 14.92 10.42
C ILE A 4 -12.57 15.30 9.75
N LEU A 5 -11.60 15.79 10.51
CA LEU A 5 -10.26 16.10 9.98
C LEU A 5 -9.45 14.83 9.75
N VAL A 6 -9.62 13.80 10.59
CA VAL A 6 -9.01 12.47 10.39
C VAL A 6 -9.54 11.85 9.10
N ASP A 7 -10.87 11.86 8.92
CA ASP A 7 -11.53 11.31 7.74
C ASP A 7 -11.11 12.06 6.46
N ALA A 8 -11.01 13.39 6.52
CA ALA A 8 -10.57 14.23 5.41
C ALA A 8 -9.10 13.99 5.05
N LEU A 9 -8.22 13.86 6.05
CA LEU A 9 -6.81 13.53 5.84
C LEU A 9 -6.67 12.16 5.19
N PHE A 10 -7.36 11.15 5.71
CA PHE A 10 -7.35 9.80 5.16
C PHE A 10 -7.83 9.77 3.71
N THR A 11 -8.96 10.43 3.43
CA THR A 11 -9.51 10.51 2.07
C THR A 11 -8.55 11.23 1.13
N SER A 12 -7.88 12.29 1.60
CA SER A 12 -6.85 12.99 0.82
C SER A 12 -5.68 12.08 0.47
N LEU A 13 -5.21 11.24 1.41
CA LEU A 13 -4.15 10.26 1.15
C LEU A 13 -4.58 9.23 0.10
N VAL A 14 -5.82 8.76 0.16
CA VAL A 14 -6.40 7.86 -0.84
C VAL A 14 -6.41 8.52 -2.22
N LEU A 15 -6.88 9.77 -2.33
CA LEU A 15 -6.89 10.51 -3.60
C LEU A 15 -5.46 10.74 -4.13
N ILE A 16 -4.50 11.07 -3.27
CA ILE A 16 -3.09 11.16 -3.65
C ILE A 16 -2.60 9.81 -4.19
N GLY A 17 -2.92 8.71 -3.52
CA GLY A 17 -2.62 7.35 -3.99
C GLY A 17 -3.19 7.06 -5.38
N VAL A 18 -4.46 7.42 -5.62
CA VAL A 18 -5.11 7.29 -6.94
C VAL A 18 -4.36 8.12 -7.99
N ILE A 19 -4.01 9.38 -7.68
CA ILE A 19 -3.27 10.25 -8.59
C ILE A 19 -1.90 9.65 -8.92
N LEU A 20 -1.19 9.08 -7.95
CA LEU A 20 0.10 8.42 -8.16
C LEU A 20 -0.04 7.19 -9.08
N ILE A 21 -1.07 6.37 -8.88
CA ILE A 21 -1.35 5.22 -9.75
C ILE A 21 -1.65 5.68 -11.18
N LEU A 22 -2.52 6.68 -11.35
CA LEU A 22 -2.86 7.20 -12.68
C LEU A 22 -1.66 7.86 -13.35
N ARG A 23 -0.77 8.53 -12.61
CA ARG A 23 0.49 9.06 -13.14
C ARG A 23 1.44 7.94 -13.58
N ALA A 24 1.57 6.88 -12.79
CA ALA A 24 2.38 5.71 -13.16
C ALA A 24 1.83 5.06 -14.45
N VAL A 25 0.50 4.88 -14.56
CA VAL A 25 -0.15 4.39 -15.78
C VAL A 25 0.06 5.37 -16.94
N SER A 26 -0.08 6.68 -16.75
CA SER A 26 0.16 7.67 -17.80
C SER A 26 1.59 7.57 -18.36
N SER A 27 2.58 7.42 -17.46
CA SER A 27 4.00 7.31 -17.83
C SER A 27 4.34 6.04 -18.60
N ALA A 28 3.61 4.95 -18.34
CA ALA A 28 3.86 3.65 -18.95
C ALA A 28 3.40 3.56 -20.44
N TRP A 29 2.63 4.53 -20.95
CA TRP A 29 2.16 4.55 -22.34
C TRP A 29 2.57 5.85 -23.05
N LEU A 30 3.29 5.73 -24.18
CA LEU A 30 3.83 6.87 -24.93
C LEU A 30 2.83 7.47 -25.95
N GLY A 31 1.99 6.65 -26.59
CA GLY A 31 1.01 7.11 -27.57
C GLY A 31 -0.22 7.75 -26.93
N LYS A 32 -0.66 8.93 -27.42
CA LYS A 32 -1.81 9.66 -26.85
C LYS A 32 -3.08 8.80 -26.76
N ALA A 33 -3.44 8.10 -27.83
CA ALA A 33 -4.65 7.27 -27.88
C ALA A 33 -4.58 6.01 -27.00
N SER A 34 -3.42 5.37 -26.89
CA SER A 34 -3.24 4.20 -26.01
C SER A 34 -3.15 4.59 -24.54
N ARG A 35 -2.53 5.74 -24.24
CA ARG A 35 -2.51 6.36 -22.90
C ARG A 35 -3.92 6.73 -22.43
N GLY A 36 -4.71 7.39 -23.28
CA GLY A 36 -6.10 7.77 -22.95
C GLY A 36 -6.95 6.55 -22.58
N ARG A 37 -6.89 5.48 -23.38
CA ARG A 37 -7.58 4.22 -23.07
C ARG A 37 -7.07 3.57 -21.77
N ALA A 38 -5.76 3.49 -21.59
CA ALA A 38 -5.17 2.91 -20.37
C ALA A 38 -5.59 3.68 -19.11
N LEU A 39 -5.60 5.02 -19.18
CA LEU A 39 -6.06 5.88 -18.09
C LEU A 39 -7.55 5.71 -17.80
N ALA A 40 -8.40 5.66 -18.84
CA ALA A 40 -9.83 5.44 -18.67
C ALA A 40 -10.11 4.08 -18.03
N THR A 41 -9.44 3.02 -18.48
CA THR A 41 -9.55 1.68 -17.88
C THR A 41 -9.06 1.67 -16.44
N ALA A 42 -7.88 2.25 -16.15
CA ALA A 42 -7.35 2.30 -14.80
C ALA A 42 -8.26 3.10 -13.86
N ALA A 43 -8.74 4.27 -14.30
CA ALA A 43 -9.67 5.10 -13.54
C ALA A 43 -10.99 4.34 -13.29
N GLY A 44 -11.58 3.71 -14.31
CA GLY A 44 -12.81 2.93 -14.17
C GLY A 44 -12.66 1.77 -13.18
N LEU A 45 -11.55 1.03 -13.24
CA LEU A 45 -11.26 -0.05 -12.30
C LEU A 45 -11.06 0.47 -10.87
N ILE A 46 -10.27 1.52 -10.69
CA ILE A 46 -9.97 2.08 -9.36
C ILE A 46 -11.22 2.70 -8.74
N PHE A 47 -11.91 3.59 -9.45
CA PHE A 47 -13.12 4.23 -8.91
C PHE A 47 -14.26 3.23 -8.75
N GLY A 48 -14.41 2.27 -9.67
CA GLY A 48 -15.36 1.17 -9.51
C GLY A 48 -15.07 0.34 -8.27
N TRP A 49 -13.80 0.02 -8.01
CA TRP A 49 -13.37 -0.70 -6.82
C TRP A 49 -13.57 0.10 -5.52
N LEU A 50 -13.21 1.37 -5.50
CA LEU A 50 -13.41 2.25 -4.34
C LEU A 50 -14.90 2.43 -4.03
N ALA A 51 -15.75 2.59 -5.05
CA ALA A 51 -17.19 2.66 -4.90
C ALA A 51 -17.77 1.34 -4.39
N LEU A 52 -17.39 0.21 -4.99
CA LEU A 52 -17.84 -1.12 -4.56
C LEU A 52 -17.49 -1.38 -3.10
N THR A 53 -16.23 -1.18 -2.72
CA THR A 53 -15.77 -1.39 -1.34
C THR A 53 -16.42 -0.43 -0.35
N SER A 54 -16.72 0.81 -0.77
CA SER A 54 -17.49 1.75 0.06
C SER A 54 -18.91 1.28 0.31
N VAL A 55 -19.61 0.80 -0.72
CA VAL A 55 -20.98 0.27 -0.58
C VAL A 55 -20.99 -0.98 0.31
N LEU A 56 -20.01 -1.86 0.15
CA LEU A 56 -19.88 -3.06 0.99
C LEU A 56 -19.53 -2.73 2.44
N ALA A 57 -18.71 -1.72 2.68
CA ALA A 57 -18.39 -1.24 4.03
C ALA A 57 -19.61 -0.56 4.68
N ALA A 58 -20.30 0.31 3.95
CA ALA A 58 -21.47 1.03 4.43
C ALA A 58 -22.67 0.12 4.73
N SER A 59 -22.81 -1.01 4.03
CA SER A 59 -23.83 -2.02 4.31
C SER A 59 -23.51 -2.89 5.54
N GLY A 60 -22.32 -2.77 6.11
CA GLY A 60 -21.86 -3.59 7.23
C GLY A 60 -21.46 -5.02 6.83
N VAL A 61 -21.55 -5.39 5.55
CA VAL A 61 -21.21 -6.75 5.08
C VAL A 61 -19.76 -7.11 5.40
N LEU A 62 -18.85 -6.13 5.38
CA LEU A 62 -17.43 -6.30 5.68
C LEU A 62 -17.09 -6.38 7.17
N MET A 63 -18.05 -6.12 8.07
CA MET A 63 -17.79 -6.13 9.50
C MET A 63 -17.40 -7.54 9.98
N PRO A 64 -16.38 -7.63 10.86
CA PRO A 64 -15.93 -8.89 11.41
C PRO A 64 -17.01 -9.51 12.32
N SER A 65 -17.02 -10.84 12.39
CA SER A 65 -17.93 -11.62 13.23
C SER A 65 -17.17 -12.84 13.79
N PRO A 66 -17.48 -13.29 15.01
CA PRO A 66 -16.85 -14.49 15.59
C PRO A 66 -17.06 -15.75 14.75
N ASP A 67 -18.19 -15.86 14.06
CA ASP A 67 -18.66 -17.10 13.44
C ASP A 67 -18.17 -17.30 11.99
N ARG A 68 -17.49 -16.29 11.41
CA ARG A 68 -17.01 -16.37 10.02
C ARG A 68 -15.69 -15.64 9.83
N PRO A 69 -14.80 -16.13 8.93
CA PRO A 69 -13.66 -15.34 8.49
C PRO A 69 -14.13 -13.97 7.97
N PRO A 70 -13.46 -12.87 8.37
CA PRO A 70 -14.00 -11.55 8.11
C PRO A 70 -13.93 -11.24 6.59
N PRO A 71 -15.03 -10.74 5.97
CA PRO A 71 -15.08 -10.54 4.51
C PRO A 71 -14.08 -9.52 3.98
N ASN A 72 -13.56 -8.63 4.85
CA ASN A 72 -12.44 -7.74 4.53
C ASN A 72 -11.14 -8.50 4.15
N GLY A 73 -10.97 -9.75 4.60
CA GLY A 73 -9.87 -10.62 4.19
C GLY A 73 -9.96 -11.02 2.71
N ALA A 74 -11.18 -11.20 2.19
CA ALA A 74 -11.39 -11.41 0.76
C ALA A 74 -11.07 -10.16 -0.05
N VAL A 75 -11.48 -8.98 0.43
CA VAL A 75 -11.12 -7.68 -0.17
C VAL A 75 -9.61 -7.57 -0.29
N LEU A 76 -8.88 -7.83 0.81
CA LEU A 76 -7.42 -7.84 0.83
C LEU A 76 -6.84 -8.87 -0.16
N ALA A 77 -7.32 -10.10 -0.17
CA ALA A 77 -6.82 -11.13 -1.09
C ALA A 77 -6.98 -10.73 -2.56
N VAL A 78 -8.16 -10.22 -2.95
CA VAL A 78 -8.44 -9.76 -4.32
C VAL A 78 -7.45 -8.66 -4.74
N VAL A 79 -7.20 -7.68 -3.88
CA VAL A 79 -6.28 -6.57 -4.23
C VAL A 79 -4.81 -7.00 -4.24
N LEU A 80 -4.40 -7.92 -3.36
CA LEU A 80 -3.03 -8.45 -3.38
C LEU A 80 -2.78 -9.27 -4.65
N ILE A 81 -3.75 -10.07 -5.11
CA ILE A 81 -3.68 -10.75 -6.40
C ILE A 81 -3.62 -9.73 -7.54
N GLY A 82 -4.46 -8.70 -7.50
CA GLY A 82 -4.45 -7.61 -8.49
C GLY A 82 -3.10 -6.90 -8.58
N VAL A 83 -2.47 -6.61 -7.43
CA VAL A 83 -1.11 -6.06 -7.37
C VAL A 83 -0.12 -7.00 -8.05
N CYS A 84 -0.12 -8.29 -7.73
CA CYS A 84 0.77 -9.26 -8.39
C CYS A 84 0.57 -9.28 -9.91
N VAL A 85 -0.68 -9.30 -10.39
CA VAL A 85 -1.01 -9.26 -11.83
C VAL A 85 -0.45 -8.01 -12.49
N VAL A 86 -0.66 -6.82 -11.90
CA VAL A 86 -0.16 -5.55 -12.43
C VAL A 86 1.36 -5.51 -12.41
N VAL A 87 1.96 -5.82 -11.26
CA VAL A 87 3.39 -5.69 -11.00
C VAL A 87 4.21 -6.65 -11.83
N PHE A 88 3.79 -7.91 -11.98
CA PHE A 88 4.56 -8.91 -12.74
C PHE A 88 4.15 -8.96 -14.23
N GLY A 89 2.97 -8.47 -14.57
CA GLY A 89 2.46 -8.40 -15.94
C GLY A 89 3.09 -7.32 -16.84
N PRO A 90 2.47 -7.05 -18.00
CA PRO A 90 2.95 -6.07 -18.98
C PRO A 90 2.93 -4.63 -18.47
N VAL A 91 1.97 -4.28 -17.61
CA VAL A 91 1.86 -2.93 -17.03
C VAL A 91 3.06 -2.62 -16.16
N GLY A 92 3.39 -3.50 -15.21
CA GLY A 92 4.57 -3.35 -14.36
C GLY A 92 5.88 -3.28 -15.15
N ARG A 93 5.99 -4.04 -16.26
CA ARG A 93 7.16 -3.96 -17.16
C ARG A 93 7.30 -2.57 -17.76
N ARG A 94 6.20 -1.96 -18.22
CA ARG A 94 6.20 -0.60 -18.77
C ARG A 94 6.49 0.45 -17.70
N ILE A 95 5.93 0.29 -16.50
CA ILE A 95 6.20 1.18 -15.37
C ILE A 95 7.68 1.16 -15.02
N VAL A 96 8.27 -0.03 -14.84
CA VAL A 96 9.69 -0.20 -14.50
C VAL A 96 10.62 0.40 -15.58
N ALA A 97 10.21 0.40 -16.84
CA ALA A 97 10.97 1.00 -17.94
C ALA A 97 10.94 2.54 -17.96
N GLN A 98 9.99 3.17 -17.26
CA GLN A 98 9.76 4.62 -17.33
C GLN A 98 9.93 5.33 -15.97
N VAL A 99 9.76 4.59 -14.87
CA VAL A 99 9.85 5.12 -13.50
C VAL A 99 11.17 4.69 -12.88
N SER A 100 11.92 5.65 -12.35
CA SER A 100 13.23 5.41 -11.75
C SER A 100 13.13 4.74 -10.37
N PRO A 101 14.15 3.96 -9.93
CA PRO A 101 14.17 3.37 -8.59
C PRO A 101 14.06 4.38 -7.44
N PRO A 102 14.75 5.55 -7.48
CA PRO A 102 14.58 6.56 -6.44
C PRO A 102 13.13 7.04 -6.32
N ALA A 103 12.40 7.17 -7.43
CA ALA A 103 10.99 7.57 -7.38
C ALA A 103 10.10 6.48 -6.76
N LEU A 104 10.34 5.21 -7.09
CA LEU A 104 9.63 4.07 -6.49
C LEU A 104 9.90 3.91 -4.99
N ILE A 105 11.06 4.36 -4.51
CA ILE A 105 11.40 4.40 -3.09
C ILE A 105 10.79 5.63 -2.43
N ALA A 106 11.03 6.82 -2.98
CA ALA A 106 10.64 8.10 -2.38
C ALA A 106 9.15 8.18 -2.08
N TYR A 107 8.30 7.66 -2.97
CA TYR A 107 6.86 7.81 -2.79
C TYR A 107 6.34 7.06 -1.55
N GLN A 108 7.06 6.04 -1.04
CA GLN A 108 6.71 5.31 0.19
C GLN A 108 6.60 6.24 1.43
N VAL A 109 7.10 7.48 1.34
CA VAL A 109 6.88 8.52 2.35
C VAL A 109 5.40 8.77 2.67
N PHE A 110 4.48 8.46 1.74
CA PHE A 110 3.04 8.58 1.97
C PHE A 110 2.58 7.81 3.22
N ARG A 111 3.29 6.75 3.61
CA ARG A 111 3.01 5.94 4.79
C ARG A 111 3.10 6.74 6.08
N VAL A 112 3.94 7.78 6.14
CA VAL A 112 3.95 8.70 7.30
C VAL A 112 2.56 9.31 7.50
N GLY A 113 1.89 9.72 6.43
CA GLY A 113 0.52 10.22 6.51
C GLY A 113 -0.47 9.16 7.00
N VAL A 114 -0.33 7.92 6.53
CA VAL A 114 -1.17 6.79 6.97
C VAL A 114 -0.98 6.52 8.47
N GLU A 115 0.27 6.49 8.94
CA GLU A 115 0.60 6.27 10.34
C GLU A 115 0.07 7.38 11.25
N LEU A 116 0.10 8.64 10.80
CA LEU A 116 -0.53 9.76 11.52
C LEU A 116 -2.05 9.63 11.59
N VAL A 117 -2.70 9.08 10.55
CA VAL A 117 -4.15 8.77 10.60
C VAL A 117 -4.42 7.66 11.60
N LEU A 118 -3.66 6.56 11.57
CA LEU A 118 -3.84 5.45 12.50
C LEU A 118 -3.64 5.88 13.95
N TRP A 119 -2.62 6.71 14.21
CA TRP A 119 -2.39 7.31 15.51
C TRP A 119 -3.56 8.22 15.95
N ALA A 120 -4.07 9.07 15.05
CA ALA A 120 -5.22 9.92 15.36
C ALA A 120 -6.51 9.13 15.64
N LEU A 121 -6.72 8.00 14.94
CA LEU A 121 -7.81 7.08 15.21
C LEU A 121 -7.70 6.44 16.60
N ALA A 122 -6.49 6.04 17.01
CA ALA A 122 -6.26 5.52 18.36
C ALA A 122 -6.46 6.60 19.42
N ALA A 123 -5.96 7.82 19.20
CA ALA A 123 -6.16 8.96 20.10
C ALA A 123 -7.65 9.33 20.26
N ASN A 124 -8.48 9.04 19.26
CA ASN A 124 -9.93 9.23 19.31
C ASN A 124 -10.70 8.01 19.87
N ASN A 125 -10.01 6.96 20.34
CA ASN A 125 -10.60 5.68 20.78
C ASN A 125 -11.47 5.00 19.70
N VAL A 126 -11.11 5.17 18.43
CA VAL A 126 -11.79 4.54 17.29
C VAL A 126 -10.97 3.39 16.71
N GLY A 127 -9.64 3.45 16.82
CA GLY A 127 -8.73 2.40 16.38
C GLY A 127 -7.86 1.85 17.51
N PRO A 128 -7.25 0.67 17.34
CA PRO A 128 -6.37 0.07 18.34
C PRO A 128 -5.00 0.76 18.33
N THR A 129 -4.47 1.13 19.51
CA THR A 129 -3.07 1.58 19.66
C THR A 129 -2.08 0.54 19.12
N LEU A 130 -2.43 -0.76 19.15
CA LEU A 130 -1.65 -1.86 18.59
C LEU A 130 -1.24 -1.63 17.12
N LEU A 131 -2.11 -1.00 16.30
CA LEU A 131 -1.85 -0.74 14.87
C LEU A 131 -1.16 0.60 14.59
N THR A 132 -0.70 1.28 15.63
CA THR A 132 0.03 2.55 15.52
C THR A 132 1.53 2.34 15.79
N PHE A 133 2.33 3.36 15.51
CA PHE A 133 3.74 3.39 15.85
C PHE A 133 4.05 3.41 17.35
N GLU A 134 3.06 3.69 18.20
CA GLU A 134 3.17 3.52 19.66
C GLU A 134 2.97 2.04 20.07
N GLY A 135 2.39 1.23 19.19
CA GLY A 135 2.13 -0.19 19.38
C GLY A 135 3.14 -1.08 18.66
N ARG A 136 2.65 -1.88 17.70
CA ARG A 136 3.45 -2.87 16.96
C ARG A 136 3.60 -2.56 15.48
N ASN A 137 3.21 -1.35 15.05
CA ASN A 137 3.30 -0.94 13.66
C ASN A 137 4.56 -0.08 13.43
N PHE A 138 5.59 -0.66 12.81
CA PHE A 138 6.82 0.05 12.49
C PHE A 138 6.85 0.68 11.09
N ASP A 139 5.70 0.76 10.39
CA ASP A 139 5.61 1.34 9.04
C ASP A 139 6.12 2.78 8.97
N ILE A 140 6.00 3.53 10.06
CA ILE A 140 6.48 4.91 10.12
C ILE A 140 7.98 5.00 9.80
N LEU A 141 8.77 3.99 10.18
CA LEU A 141 10.20 3.94 9.90
C LEU A 141 10.47 3.75 8.41
N VAL A 142 9.65 2.97 7.72
CA VAL A 142 9.72 2.80 6.26
C VAL A 142 9.40 4.13 5.58
N GLY A 143 8.32 4.80 6.00
CA GLY A 143 7.93 6.11 5.47
C GLY A 143 8.99 7.19 5.69
N LEU A 144 9.54 7.30 6.90
CA LEU A 144 10.54 8.31 7.25
C LEU A 144 11.91 8.04 6.60
N SER A 145 12.30 6.78 6.43
CA SER A 145 13.57 6.43 5.77
C SER A 145 13.51 6.55 4.24
N ALA A 146 12.32 6.53 3.63
CA ALA A 146 12.15 6.53 2.18
C ALA A 146 12.85 7.70 1.45
N PRO A 147 12.74 8.98 1.88
CA PRO A 147 13.43 10.09 1.22
C PRO A 147 14.95 9.99 1.30
N LEU A 148 15.49 9.56 2.45
CA LEU A 148 16.92 9.36 2.64
C LEU A 148 17.44 8.25 1.72
N ILE A 149 16.75 7.11 1.68
CA ILE A 149 17.15 5.97 0.86
C ILE A 149 17.02 6.30 -0.62
N ALA A 150 15.96 7.01 -1.03
CA ALA A 150 15.83 7.50 -2.40
C ALA A 150 16.98 8.43 -2.80
N TRP A 151 17.37 9.36 -1.91
CA TRP A 151 18.52 10.24 -2.13
C TRP A 151 19.83 9.46 -2.26
N LEU A 152 20.09 8.49 -1.38
CA LEU A 152 21.28 7.64 -1.44
C LEU A 152 21.35 6.87 -2.77
N VAL A 153 20.25 6.26 -3.19
CA VAL A 153 20.16 5.50 -4.45
C VAL A 153 20.30 6.41 -5.67
N TRP A 154 19.78 7.65 -5.61
CA TRP A 154 19.96 8.64 -6.66
C TRP A 154 21.43 9.10 -6.79
N LYS A 155 22.11 9.32 -5.65
CA LYS A 155 23.52 9.72 -5.64
C LYS A 155 24.46 8.61 -6.08
N ARG A 156 24.24 7.38 -5.58
CA ARG A 156 25.05 6.21 -5.88
C ARG A 156 24.15 4.96 -5.96
N PRO A 157 23.76 4.54 -7.17
CA PRO A 157 22.94 3.35 -7.34
C PRO A 157 23.59 2.12 -6.68
N ASN A 158 22.89 1.53 -5.71
CA ASN A 158 23.34 0.35 -4.99
C ASN A 158 22.22 -0.69 -4.96
N ARG A 159 22.38 -1.75 -5.76
CA ARG A 159 21.39 -2.83 -5.90
C ARG A 159 21.09 -3.51 -4.56
N THR A 160 22.11 -3.80 -3.77
CA THR A 160 21.98 -4.46 -2.46
C THR A 160 21.17 -3.59 -1.51
N LEU A 161 21.45 -2.29 -1.45
CA LEU A 161 20.68 -1.34 -0.63
C LEU A 161 19.20 -1.29 -1.04
N VAL A 162 18.93 -1.19 -2.35
CA VAL A 162 17.55 -1.17 -2.88
C VAL A 162 16.82 -2.45 -2.50
N ILE A 163 17.41 -3.62 -2.74
CA ILE A 163 16.76 -4.90 -2.45
C ILE A 163 16.56 -5.07 -0.94
N ALA A 164 17.60 -4.84 -0.13
CA ALA A 164 17.53 -5.00 1.33
C ALA A 164 16.48 -4.08 1.96
N TRP A 165 16.44 -2.81 1.55
CA TRP A 165 15.46 -1.85 2.08
C TRP A 165 14.03 -2.23 1.68
N ASN A 166 13.79 -2.63 0.43
CA ASN A 166 12.46 -3.02 -0.01
C ASN A 166 11.98 -4.33 0.64
N ILE A 167 12.87 -5.33 0.81
CA ILE A 167 12.52 -6.56 1.55
C ILE A 167 12.17 -6.21 3.00
N THR A 168 12.98 -5.37 3.65
CA THR A 168 12.70 -4.92 5.02
C THR A 168 11.34 -4.22 5.11
N GLY A 169 11.04 -3.30 4.20
CA GLY A 169 9.75 -2.61 4.15
C GLY A 169 8.56 -3.55 3.90
N MET A 170 8.74 -4.60 3.09
CA MET A 170 7.72 -5.64 2.89
C MET A 170 7.51 -6.53 4.12
N LEU A 171 8.58 -6.89 4.82
CA LEU A 171 8.48 -7.67 6.07
C LEU A 171 7.75 -6.87 7.15
N ILE A 172 8.05 -5.56 7.27
CA ILE A 172 7.33 -4.67 8.19
C ILE A 172 5.85 -4.56 7.78
N LEU A 173 5.55 -4.31 6.50
CA LEU A 173 4.17 -4.27 6.01
C LEU A 173 3.40 -5.56 6.31
N GLY A 174 4.04 -6.72 6.06
CA GLY A 174 3.47 -8.04 6.34
C GLY A 174 3.20 -8.24 7.82
N SER A 175 4.11 -7.81 8.69
CA SER A 175 3.91 -7.83 10.14
C SER A 175 2.68 -7.01 10.54
N VAL A 176 2.50 -5.81 10.01
CA VAL A 176 1.33 -4.95 10.30
C VAL A 176 0.03 -5.63 9.88
N LEU A 177 0.01 -6.25 8.69
CA LEU A 177 -1.17 -7.00 8.23
C LEU A 177 -1.49 -8.18 9.13
N VAL A 178 -0.48 -8.93 9.58
CA VAL A 178 -0.68 -10.02 10.54
C VAL A 178 -1.26 -9.49 11.84
N HIS A 179 -0.72 -8.41 12.41
CA HIS A 179 -1.25 -7.82 13.65
C HIS A 179 -2.69 -7.30 13.47
N ALA A 180 -3.02 -6.70 12.33
CA ALA A 180 -4.37 -6.25 12.02
C ALA A 180 -5.37 -7.41 11.98
N VAL A 181 -5.02 -8.52 11.33
CA VAL A 181 -5.86 -9.74 11.30
C VAL A 181 -6.00 -10.34 12.69
N LEU A 182 -4.89 -10.47 13.43
CA LEU A 182 -4.90 -11.07 14.77
C LEU A 182 -5.62 -10.19 15.81
N ALA A 183 -5.82 -8.90 15.54
CA ALA A 183 -6.56 -7.97 16.39
C ALA A 183 -8.01 -7.74 15.93
N SER A 184 -8.42 -8.36 14.82
CA SER A 184 -9.79 -8.27 14.32
C SER A 184 -10.63 -9.38 14.96
N PRO A 185 -11.89 -9.11 15.33
CA PRO A 185 -12.81 -10.16 15.72
C PRO A 185 -12.91 -11.24 14.64
N GLY A 186 -12.94 -12.51 15.07
CA GLY A 186 -13.04 -13.66 14.17
C GLY A 186 -12.16 -14.84 14.60
N PRO A 187 -12.14 -15.92 13.80
CA PRO A 187 -11.50 -17.19 14.17
C PRO A 187 -9.96 -17.10 14.32
N PHE A 188 -9.34 -16.04 13.79
CA PHE A 188 -7.89 -15.83 13.88
C PHE A 188 -7.50 -14.84 14.99
N GLN A 189 -8.45 -14.30 15.75
CA GLN A 189 -8.15 -13.31 16.76
C GLN A 189 -7.24 -13.89 17.85
N LYS A 190 -6.15 -13.19 18.14
CA LYS A 190 -5.22 -13.49 19.24
C LYS A 190 -4.94 -12.28 20.14
N PHE A 191 -5.18 -11.07 19.61
CA PHE A 191 -5.09 -9.84 20.38
C PHE A 191 -6.49 -9.36 20.74
N PHE A 192 -6.78 -9.36 22.04
CA PHE A 192 -8.02 -8.87 22.61
C PHE A 192 -7.77 -7.44 23.12
N VAL A 193 -7.83 -6.48 22.20
CA VAL A 193 -7.61 -5.05 22.47
C VAL A 193 -8.92 -4.29 22.28
N THR A 194 -9.06 -3.16 22.96
CA THR A 194 -10.22 -2.27 22.84
C THR A 194 -9.72 -0.84 22.59
N PRO A 195 -10.13 -0.18 21.49
CA PRO A 195 -10.88 -0.73 20.35
C PRO A 195 -10.14 -1.85 19.62
N ASP A 196 -10.86 -2.69 18.88
CA ASP A 196 -10.28 -3.72 18.02
C ASP A 196 -9.97 -3.18 16.60
N SER A 197 -9.42 -4.01 15.70
CA SER A 197 -9.07 -3.55 14.34
C SER A 197 -10.23 -3.48 13.35
N SER A 198 -11.49 -3.65 13.77
CA SER A 198 -12.67 -3.64 12.89
C SER A 198 -12.86 -2.32 12.13
N ILE A 199 -12.27 -1.23 12.60
CA ILE A 199 -12.29 0.07 11.91
C ILE A 199 -11.85 -0.03 10.45
N VAL A 200 -10.93 -0.94 10.10
CA VAL A 200 -10.47 -1.13 8.71
C VAL A 200 -11.51 -1.78 7.80
N ALA A 201 -12.67 -2.17 8.33
CA ALA A 201 -13.82 -2.65 7.56
C ALA A 201 -14.90 -1.58 7.33
N THR A 202 -14.78 -0.41 7.96
CA THR A 202 -15.77 0.67 7.84
C THR A 202 -15.39 1.68 6.76
N TRP A 203 -16.34 2.50 6.33
CA TRP A 203 -16.03 3.63 5.45
C TRP A 203 -15.48 4.82 6.26
N PRO A 204 -14.45 5.55 5.77
CA PRO A 204 -13.69 5.32 4.52
C PRO A 204 -12.52 4.33 4.67
N TYR A 205 -12.24 3.86 5.89
CA TYR A 205 -11.03 3.12 6.26
C TYR A 205 -10.85 1.76 5.58
N VAL A 206 -11.89 1.19 4.94
CA VAL A 206 -11.80 0.04 4.03
C VAL A 206 -10.80 0.24 2.90
N TRP A 207 -10.55 1.48 2.49
CA TRP A 207 -9.54 1.81 1.48
C TRP A 207 -8.09 1.66 1.97
N LEU A 208 -7.87 1.47 3.28
CA LEU A 208 -6.53 1.17 3.80
C LEU A 208 -6.07 -0.21 3.31
N PRO A 209 -6.73 -1.34 3.66
CA PRO A 209 -6.42 -2.63 3.07
C PRO A 209 -6.83 -2.71 1.59
N GLY A 210 -7.83 -1.94 1.15
CA GLY A 210 -8.36 -1.99 -0.21
C GLY A 210 -7.57 -1.22 -1.27
N LEU A 211 -6.68 -0.29 -0.90
CA LEU A 211 -5.90 0.51 -1.85
C LEU A 211 -4.50 0.86 -1.33
N LEU A 212 -4.39 1.46 -0.14
CA LEU A 212 -3.12 2.04 0.34
C LEU A 212 -2.07 0.97 0.67
N VAL A 213 -2.45 -0.12 1.34
CA VAL A 213 -1.58 -1.28 1.59
C VAL A 213 -1.12 -1.91 0.26
N PRO A 214 -2.03 -2.25 -0.69
CA PRO A 214 -1.66 -2.73 -2.03
C PRO A 214 -0.72 -1.79 -2.77
N LEU A 215 -0.93 -0.48 -2.67
CA LEU A 215 -0.07 0.52 -3.27
C LEU A 215 1.35 0.46 -2.67
N ALA A 216 1.47 0.43 -1.34
CA ALA A 216 2.77 0.29 -0.67
C ALA A 216 3.52 -0.99 -1.13
N MET A 217 2.81 -2.12 -1.20
CA MET A 217 3.36 -3.38 -1.70
C MET A 217 3.81 -3.28 -3.16
N ALA A 218 3.00 -2.67 -4.03
CA ALA A 218 3.33 -2.50 -5.44
C ALA A 218 4.64 -1.72 -5.62
N GLY A 219 4.88 -0.68 -4.82
CA GLY A 219 6.14 0.09 -4.87
C GLY A 219 7.35 -0.75 -4.56
N HIS A 220 7.29 -1.53 -3.48
CA HIS A 220 8.40 -2.40 -3.10
C HIS A 220 8.69 -3.44 -4.18
N LEU A 221 7.66 -4.11 -4.69
CA LEU A 221 7.83 -5.12 -5.72
C LEU A 221 8.32 -4.54 -7.06
N LEU A 222 7.82 -3.36 -7.48
CA LEU A 222 8.31 -2.69 -8.68
C LEU A 222 9.76 -2.24 -8.52
N SER A 223 10.14 -1.74 -7.34
CA SER A 223 11.52 -1.32 -7.03
C SER A 223 12.48 -2.51 -7.08
N ILE A 224 12.09 -3.64 -6.47
CA ILE A 224 12.84 -4.90 -6.54
C ILE A 224 12.92 -5.39 -7.99
N ARG A 225 11.79 -5.43 -8.71
CA ARG A 225 11.76 -5.84 -10.13
C ARG A 225 12.71 -5.01 -10.97
N HIS A 226 12.74 -3.69 -10.78
CA HIS A 226 13.69 -2.81 -11.47
C HIS A 226 15.14 -3.19 -11.13
N ALA A 227 15.48 -3.36 -9.85
CA ALA A 227 16.82 -3.72 -9.39
C ALA A 227 17.29 -5.11 -9.84
N LEU A 228 16.37 -6.01 -10.17
CA LEU A 228 16.67 -7.33 -10.74
C LEU A 228 16.84 -7.30 -12.28
N GLN A 229 16.21 -6.35 -12.97
CA GLN A 229 16.30 -6.24 -14.44
C GLN A 229 17.61 -5.58 -14.92
N THR A 230 18.31 -4.85 -14.05
CA THR A 230 19.53 -4.11 -14.39
C THR A 230 20.81 -4.96 -14.43
N ILE A 231 20.78 -6.19 -14.96
CA ILE A 231 22.00 -7.00 -15.14
C ILE A 231 22.06 -7.68 -16.52
N PRO A 232 23.06 -7.37 -17.36
CA PRO A 232 23.78 -8.39 -18.12
C PRO A 232 24.83 -9.01 -17.20
N GLU A 233 24.67 -10.30 -16.87
CA GLU A 233 25.61 -11.04 -15.99
C GLU A 233 26.95 -11.29 -16.68
N SER A 234 27.08 -10.95 -17.97
CA SER A 234 28.29 -11.11 -18.77
C SER A 234 29.50 -10.28 -18.31
N LYS A 235 29.36 -9.39 -17.32
CA LYS A 235 30.47 -8.63 -16.71
C LYS A 235 30.84 -9.06 -15.29
N LEU A 236 30.16 -10.05 -14.71
CA LEU A 236 30.48 -10.60 -13.38
C LEU A 236 31.32 -11.88 -13.45
N ALA A 237 31.48 -12.48 -14.63
CA ALA A 237 32.31 -13.67 -14.87
C ALA A 237 33.70 -13.37 -15.46
N SER A 238 34.12 -12.10 -15.47
CA SER A 238 35.45 -11.67 -15.94
C SER A 238 36.26 -10.96 -14.86
N ALA A 239 36.06 -11.33 -13.60
CA ALA A 239 36.85 -10.89 -12.45
C ALA A 239 37.19 -12.10 -11.58
#